data_AF-A0A2H3SR22-F1
#
_entry.id   AF-A0A2H3SR22-F1
#
_cell.length_a   1.000
_cell.length_b   1.000
_cell.length_c   1.000
_cell.angle_alpha   90.00
_cell.angle_beta   90.00
_cell.angle_gamma   90.00
#
_symmetry.space_group_name_H-M   'P 1'
#
loop_
_entity.id
_entity.type
_entity.pdbx_description
1 polymer ?
#
loop_
_entity_poly.entity_id
_entity_poly.type
_entity_poly.pdbx_seq_one_letter_code
_entity_poly.pdbx_strand_id
1 'polypeptide(L)'
;MLSLSYQSLDDFTGLPAAREAVARGDTGLLVHDLPPLVKELPLKDIPRGYKARKNDNANPAAVVTMQTLHRFSHSVFKNLSHVAELPWGKYFAEMHEFLAPGKDELRIVSPDEPVANEWSTLTIVLTTSYPEQAIVHFGTALSVFTEGLTPERTGSSIDLAKLSGSSAKAPENWVVYYVRPNDGVFYTRTAGALMTPLSTTDYDERKRVKDLKIV
;
A
#
# COMPACT_ATOMS: atom_id res chain seq x y z
N MET A 1 -9.23 -3.20 12.23
CA MET A 1 -8.83 -3.80 10.95
C MET A 1 -9.77 -4.95 10.64
N LEU A 2 -10.56 -4.82 9.57
CA LEU A 2 -11.42 -5.86 9.02
C LEU A 2 -10.65 -6.84 8.12
N SER A 3 -11.20 -8.03 7.97
CA SER A 3 -10.65 -9.12 7.15
C SER A 3 -11.41 -9.26 5.84
N LEU A 4 -10.70 -9.50 4.74
CA LEU A 4 -11.25 -9.70 3.39
C LEU A 4 -10.50 -10.84 2.70
N SER A 5 -11.12 -11.53 1.74
CA SER A 5 -10.39 -12.42 0.85
C SER A 5 -9.78 -11.63 -0.32
N TYR A 6 -8.66 -12.09 -0.86
CA TYR A 6 -8.05 -11.47 -2.04
C TYR A 6 -9.04 -11.38 -3.21
N GLN A 7 -9.79 -12.46 -3.48
CA GLN A 7 -10.77 -12.52 -4.56
C GLN A 7 -11.83 -11.41 -4.45
N SER A 8 -12.26 -11.09 -3.22
CA SER A 8 -13.26 -10.05 -2.95
C SER A 8 -12.78 -8.64 -3.31
N LEU A 9 -11.47 -8.42 -3.39
CA LEU A 9 -10.89 -7.16 -3.88
C LEU A 9 -11.01 -7.06 -5.40
N ASP A 10 -10.82 -8.16 -6.12
CA ASP A 10 -10.82 -8.16 -7.59
C ASP A 10 -12.25 -7.98 -8.16
N ASP A 11 -13.25 -8.62 -7.55
CA ASP A 11 -14.65 -8.62 -7.98
C ASP A 11 -15.56 -7.60 -7.27
N PHE A 12 -14.99 -6.79 -6.37
CA PHE A 12 -15.68 -5.77 -5.56
C PHE A 12 -16.68 -6.27 -4.51
N THR A 13 -16.81 -7.59 -4.30
CA THR A 13 -17.67 -8.10 -3.22
C THR A 13 -17.16 -7.69 -1.83
N GLY A 14 -15.88 -7.33 -1.70
CA GLY A 14 -15.26 -6.81 -0.48
C GLY A 14 -15.43 -5.30 -0.26
N LEU A 15 -15.96 -4.54 -1.24
CA LEU A 15 -16.09 -3.08 -1.15
C LEU A 15 -16.88 -2.60 0.09
N PRO A 16 -18.02 -3.21 0.47
CA PRO A 16 -18.75 -2.80 1.67
C PRO A 16 -17.90 -2.87 2.94
N ALA A 17 -17.11 -3.93 3.10
CA ALA A 17 -16.22 -4.09 4.24
C ALA A 17 -15.00 -3.15 4.17
N ALA A 18 -14.50 -2.81 2.98
CA ALA A 18 -13.48 -1.77 2.84
C ALA A 18 -14.01 -0.39 3.27
N ARG A 19 -15.27 -0.05 2.92
CA ARG A 19 -15.94 1.17 3.38
C ARG A 19 -16.16 1.16 4.89
N GLU A 20 -16.61 0.03 5.44
CA GLU A 20 -16.81 -0.11 6.88
C GLU A 20 -15.49 0.05 7.65
N ALA A 21 -14.39 -0.52 7.15
CA ALA A 21 -13.07 -0.38 7.76
C ALA A 21 -12.68 1.10 7.86
N VAL A 22 -12.78 1.83 6.76
CA VAL A 22 -12.49 3.27 6.71
C VAL A 22 -13.40 4.06 7.66
N ALA A 23 -14.72 3.82 7.61
CA ALA A 23 -15.70 4.51 8.44
C ALA A 23 -15.48 4.26 9.95
N ARG A 24 -14.96 3.10 10.33
CA ARG A 24 -14.64 2.72 11.72
C ARG A 24 -13.30 3.28 12.22
N GLY A 25 -12.53 3.94 11.38
CA GLY A 25 -11.19 4.42 11.75
C GLY A 25 -10.12 3.32 11.68
N ASP A 26 -10.37 2.20 10.98
CA ASP A 26 -9.35 1.17 10.82
C ASP A 26 -8.19 1.67 9.94
N THR A 27 -6.98 1.45 10.41
CA THR A 27 -5.75 1.88 9.70
C THR A 27 -5.30 0.89 8.62
N GLY A 28 -6.16 -0.01 8.15
CA GLY A 28 -5.82 -1.00 7.13
C GLY A 28 -6.80 -2.15 7.02
N LEU A 29 -6.40 -3.17 6.26
CA LEU A 29 -7.13 -4.40 5.97
C LEU A 29 -6.24 -5.62 6.20
N LEU A 30 -6.83 -6.71 6.68
CA LEU A 30 -6.20 -8.03 6.69
C LEU A 30 -6.74 -8.81 5.49
N VAL A 31 -5.87 -9.12 4.52
CA VAL A 31 -6.24 -9.84 3.30
C VAL A 31 -5.84 -11.30 3.44
N HIS A 32 -6.81 -12.20 3.29
CA HIS A 32 -6.66 -13.66 3.31
C HIS A 32 -6.72 -14.23 1.89
N ASP A 33 -6.50 -15.54 1.78
CA ASP A 33 -6.62 -16.31 0.54
C ASP A 33 -5.79 -15.70 -0.60
N LEU A 34 -4.55 -15.29 -0.30
CA LEU A 34 -3.66 -14.70 -1.28
C LEU A 34 -3.51 -15.60 -2.52
N PRO A 35 -3.28 -15.05 -3.72
CA PRO A 35 -3.14 -15.87 -4.91
C PRO A 35 -1.79 -16.63 -4.89
N PRO A 36 -1.66 -17.75 -5.63
CA PRO A 36 -0.41 -18.51 -5.72
C PRO A 36 0.80 -17.64 -6.06
N LEU A 37 0.62 -16.66 -6.95
CA LEU A 37 1.68 -15.72 -7.35
C LEU A 37 2.31 -14.97 -6.16
N VAL A 38 1.53 -14.68 -5.10
CA VAL A 38 2.02 -14.01 -3.89
C VAL A 38 2.58 -15.02 -2.89
N LYS A 39 1.95 -16.19 -2.77
CA LYS A 39 2.38 -17.29 -1.88
C LYS A 39 3.73 -17.87 -2.24
N GLU A 40 3.99 -17.99 -3.53
CA GLU A 40 5.17 -18.62 -4.11
C GLU A 40 6.30 -17.62 -4.36
N LEU A 41 6.23 -16.43 -3.76
CA LEU A 41 7.29 -15.44 -3.87
C LEU A 41 8.64 -16.00 -3.38
N PRO A 42 9.75 -15.66 -4.05
CA PRO A 42 11.10 -16.15 -3.69
C PRO A 42 11.66 -15.42 -2.45
N LEU A 43 10.88 -15.32 -1.39
CA LEU A 43 11.21 -14.56 -0.17
C LEU A 43 12.44 -15.12 0.55
N LYS A 44 12.71 -16.42 0.38
CA LYS A 44 13.88 -17.10 0.95
C LYS A 44 15.20 -16.70 0.26
N ASP A 45 15.13 -16.21 -0.96
CA ASP A 45 16.30 -15.80 -1.76
C ASP A 45 16.69 -14.33 -1.52
N ILE A 46 15.94 -13.63 -0.65
CA ILE A 46 16.21 -12.26 -0.25
C ILE A 46 16.91 -12.27 1.11
N PRO A 47 18.11 -11.66 1.25
CA PRO A 47 18.84 -11.64 2.52
C PRO A 47 18.04 -10.99 3.65
N ARG A 48 18.33 -11.40 4.90
CA ARG A 48 17.81 -10.69 6.08
C ARG A 48 18.40 -9.28 6.15
N GLY A 49 17.63 -8.32 6.69
CA GLY A 49 18.01 -6.91 6.73
C GLY A 49 18.10 -6.25 5.35
N TYR A 50 17.65 -6.94 4.29
CA TYR A 50 17.68 -6.40 2.94
C TYR A 50 16.77 -5.17 2.84
N LYS A 51 17.28 -4.12 2.19
CA LYS A 51 16.56 -2.89 1.87
C LYS A 51 16.95 -2.46 0.47
N ALA A 52 15.96 -2.34 -0.42
CA ALA A 52 16.19 -1.81 -1.76
C ALA A 52 15.00 -1.00 -2.22
N ARG A 53 15.27 0.06 -2.97
CA ARG A 53 14.26 0.78 -3.74
C ARG A 53 14.17 0.18 -5.14
N LYS A 54 13.01 0.33 -5.76
CA LYS A 54 12.69 -0.15 -7.10
C LYS A 54 13.76 0.19 -8.16
N ASN A 55 14.38 1.37 -8.06
CA ASN A 55 15.36 1.87 -9.04
C ASN A 55 16.82 1.59 -8.66
N ASP A 56 17.07 0.93 -7.53
CA ASP A 56 18.41 0.53 -7.12
C ASP A 56 18.84 -0.74 -7.88
N ASN A 57 20.15 -1.05 -7.89
CA ASN A 57 20.64 -2.33 -8.39
C ASN A 57 20.23 -3.46 -7.42
N ALA A 58 19.01 -3.96 -7.59
CA ALA A 58 18.35 -4.87 -6.66
C ALA A 58 18.59 -6.35 -6.99
N ASN A 59 18.54 -7.20 -5.96
CA ASN A 59 18.49 -8.65 -6.09
C ASN A 59 17.31 -9.06 -7.02
N PRO A 60 17.51 -9.98 -7.99
CA PRO A 60 16.43 -10.44 -8.88
C PRO A 60 15.17 -10.94 -8.15
N ALA A 61 15.32 -11.68 -7.05
CA ALA A 61 14.20 -12.15 -6.23
C ALA A 61 13.42 -10.97 -5.63
N ALA A 62 14.13 -9.94 -5.14
CA ALA A 62 13.50 -8.72 -4.64
C ALA A 62 12.75 -7.96 -5.74
N VAL A 63 13.27 -7.92 -6.97
CA VAL A 63 12.56 -7.30 -8.11
C VAL A 63 11.26 -8.02 -8.40
N VAL A 64 11.27 -9.36 -8.47
CA VAL A 64 10.06 -10.18 -8.66
C VAL A 64 9.06 -9.94 -7.53
N THR A 65 9.52 -9.92 -6.28
CA THR A 65 8.68 -9.61 -5.12
C THR A 65 8.06 -8.22 -5.24
N MET A 66 8.84 -7.17 -5.51
CA MET A 66 8.32 -5.81 -5.68
C MET A 66 7.27 -5.74 -6.80
N GLN A 67 7.53 -6.34 -7.96
CA GLN A 67 6.59 -6.35 -9.08
C GLN A 67 5.26 -7.03 -8.73
N THR A 68 5.32 -8.17 -8.06
CA THR A 68 4.11 -8.91 -7.65
C THR A 68 3.33 -8.16 -6.58
N LEU A 69 4.00 -7.62 -5.56
CA LEU A 69 3.33 -6.85 -4.50
C LEU A 69 2.77 -5.53 -5.01
N HIS A 70 3.43 -4.93 -5.99
CA HIS A 70 2.91 -3.77 -6.68
C HIS A 70 1.63 -4.10 -7.46
N ARG A 71 1.56 -5.23 -8.18
CA ARG A 71 0.30 -5.69 -8.81
C ARG A 71 -0.79 -5.94 -7.78
N PHE A 72 -0.45 -6.56 -6.64
CA PHE A 72 -1.41 -6.74 -5.55
C PHE A 72 -1.94 -5.40 -5.02
N SER A 73 -1.09 -4.37 -4.90
CA SER A 73 -1.52 -3.04 -4.49
C SER A 73 -2.60 -2.45 -5.41
N HIS A 74 -2.59 -2.77 -6.71
CA HIS A 74 -3.59 -2.29 -7.67
C HIS A 74 -4.99 -2.87 -7.38
N SER A 75 -5.10 -4.14 -6.96
CA SER A 75 -6.37 -4.73 -6.53
C SER A 75 -6.96 -4.02 -5.31
N VAL A 76 -6.09 -3.59 -4.37
CA VAL A 76 -6.51 -2.78 -3.21
C VAL A 76 -6.90 -1.38 -3.64
N PHE A 77 -6.07 -0.72 -4.46
CA PHE A 77 -6.31 0.63 -4.97
C PHE A 77 -7.62 0.77 -5.71
N LYS A 78 -8.05 -0.29 -6.42
CA LYS A 78 -9.33 -0.32 -7.09
C LYS A 78 -10.47 -0.06 -6.10
N ASN A 79 -10.51 -0.83 -5.01
CA ASN A 79 -11.51 -0.67 -3.95
C ASN A 79 -11.39 0.69 -3.27
N LEU A 80 -10.17 1.11 -2.91
CA LEU A 80 -9.95 2.39 -2.24
C LEU A 80 -10.33 3.60 -3.11
N SER A 81 -10.17 3.51 -4.43
CA SER A 81 -10.63 4.55 -5.35
C SER A 81 -12.15 4.69 -5.30
N HIS A 82 -12.89 3.58 -5.14
CA HIS A 82 -14.35 3.62 -4.94
C HIS A 82 -14.77 4.04 -3.53
N VAL A 83 -13.98 3.70 -2.50
CA VAL A 83 -14.21 4.18 -1.12
C VAL A 83 -14.05 5.69 -1.07
N ALA A 84 -13.04 6.24 -1.75
CA ALA A 84 -12.79 7.67 -1.85
C ALA A 84 -13.63 8.39 -2.91
N GLU A 85 -14.63 7.71 -3.50
CA GLU A 85 -15.54 8.27 -4.51
C GLU A 85 -14.82 8.97 -5.67
N LEU A 86 -13.69 8.41 -6.09
CA LEU A 86 -12.88 8.98 -7.16
C LEU A 86 -13.54 8.76 -8.53
N PRO A 87 -13.26 9.63 -9.53
CA PRO A 87 -13.94 9.61 -10.82
C PRO A 87 -13.78 8.31 -11.61
N TRP A 88 -12.70 7.56 -11.35
CA TRP A 88 -12.45 6.26 -11.96
C TRP A 88 -11.77 5.34 -10.94
N GLY A 89 -12.24 4.08 -10.84
CA GLY A 89 -11.70 3.02 -9.98
C GLY A 89 -10.25 2.55 -10.22
N LYS A 90 -9.41 3.28 -10.95
CA LYS A 90 -8.00 2.99 -11.30
C LYS A 90 -7.14 4.19 -10.95
N TYR A 91 -7.74 5.29 -10.49
CA TYR A 91 -7.06 6.54 -10.22
C TYR A 91 -5.81 6.35 -9.35
N PHE A 92 -5.93 5.64 -8.22
CA PHE A 92 -4.77 5.37 -7.38
C PHE A 92 -3.75 4.45 -8.07
N ALA A 93 -4.18 3.45 -8.83
CA ALA A 93 -3.25 2.57 -9.54
C ALA A 93 -2.41 3.34 -10.58
N GLU A 94 -3.02 4.29 -11.29
CA GLU A 94 -2.36 5.14 -12.30
C GLU A 94 -1.38 6.15 -11.66
N MET A 95 -1.67 6.64 -10.45
CA MET A 95 -0.70 7.44 -9.69
C MET A 95 0.54 6.65 -9.25
N HIS A 96 0.42 5.33 -9.20
CA HIS A 96 1.45 4.41 -8.72
C HIS A 96 1.80 3.45 -9.85
N GLU A 97 2.15 3.95 -11.03
CA GLU A 97 2.74 3.07 -12.03
C GLU A 97 4.08 2.52 -11.52
N PHE A 98 4.25 1.19 -11.54
CA PHE A 98 5.58 0.57 -11.65
C PHE A 98 6.23 1.10 -12.95
N LEU A 99 7.44 0.77 -13.40
CA LEU A 99 8.08 1.47 -14.56
C LEU A 99 8.34 3.00 -14.41
N ALA A 100 7.39 3.82 -13.97
CA ALA A 100 7.60 5.25 -13.71
C ALA A 100 8.65 5.47 -12.61
N PRO A 101 9.44 6.56 -12.67
CA PRO A 101 10.37 6.89 -11.60
C PRO A 101 9.62 7.06 -10.26
N GLY A 102 9.92 6.20 -9.29
CA GLY A 102 9.27 6.16 -7.99
C GLY A 102 10.20 5.70 -6.88
N LYS A 103 9.71 5.73 -5.65
CA LYS A 103 10.48 5.39 -4.44
C LYS A 103 9.92 4.17 -3.71
N ASP A 104 9.18 3.32 -4.42
CA ASP A 104 8.75 2.01 -3.91
C ASP A 104 9.94 1.29 -3.29
N GLU A 105 9.73 0.72 -2.12
CA GLU A 105 10.81 0.18 -1.29
C GLU A 105 10.40 -1.16 -0.67
N LEU A 106 11.28 -2.15 -0.79
CA LEU A 106 11.16 -3.44 -0.13
C LEU A 106 12.14 -3.50 1.04
N ARG A 107 11.66 -3.97 2.20
CA ARG A 107 12.49 -4.28 3.38
C ARG A 107 12.22 -5.70 3.87
N ILE A 108 13.26 -6.38 4.34
CA ILE A 108 13.17 -7.61 5.12
C ILE A 108 13.54 -7.25 6.56
N VAL A 109 12.56 -7.29 7.46
CA VAL A 109 12.67 -6.84 8.85
C VAL A 109 12.63 -8.04 9.79
N SER A 110 13.48 -8.03 10.81
CA SER A 110 13.53 -9.11 11.81
C SER A 110 12.21 -9.14 12.62
N PRO A 111 11.77 -10.30 13.12
CA PRO A 111 10.50 -10.44 13.84
C PRO A 111 10.40 -9.60 15.13
N ASP A 112 11.55 -9.35 15.75
CA ASP A 112 11.76 -8.59 16.98
C ASP A 112 11.90 -7.08 16.73
N GLU A 113 12.07 -6.67 15.48
CA GLU A 113 12.16 -5.26 15.10
C GLU A 113 10.79 -4.68 14.74
N PRO A 114 10.47 -3.45 15.19
CA PRO A 114 9.24 -2.80 14.80
C PRO A 114 9.25 -2.45 13.30
N VAL A 115 8.18 -2.79 12.59
CA VAL A 115 7.98 -2.32 11.21
C VAL A 115 7.57 -0.84 11.23
N ALA A 116 8.40 0.02 10.65
CA ALA A 116 8.18 1.46 10.63
C ALA A 116 6.93 1.87 9.82
N ASN A 117 6.20 2.86 10.32
CA ASN A 117 5.15 3.56 9.57
C ASN A 117 5.79 4.67 8.73
N GLU A 118 6.18 4.33 7.51
CA GLU A 118 6.86 5.25 6.59
C GLU A 118 5.89 5.89 5.58
N TRP A 119 6.28 7.05 5.06
CA TRP A 119 5.53 7.73 3.99
C TRP A 119 5.31 6.80 2.79
N SER A 120 4.07 6.39 2.64
CA SER A 120 3.58 5.47 1.61
C SER A 120 2.08 5.69 1.43
N THR A 121 1.54 5.26 0.29
CA THR A 121 0.09 5.19 0.07
C THR A 121 -0.46 3.90 0.66
N LEU A 122 0.26 2.80 0.45
CA LEU A 122 0.00 1.53 1.10
C LEU A 122 1.32 0.95 1.64
N THR A 123 1.26 0.30 2.79
CA THR A 123 2.32 -0.61 3.23
C THR A 123 1.76 -2.03 3.27
N ILE A 124 2.36 -2.93 2.52
CA ILE A 124 1.98 -4.35 2.46
C ILE A 124 2.99 -5.14 3.30
N VAL A 125 2.49 -5.88 4.30
CA VAL A 125 3.30 -6.73 5.18
C VAL A 125 2.91 -8.19 5.01
N LEU A 126 3.91 -9.02 4.76
CA LEU A 126 3.80 -10.47 4.56
C LEU A 126 4.82 -11.20 5.46
N THR A 127 4.61 -12.50 5.64
CA THR A 127 5.62 -13.39 6.24
C THR A 127 5.52 -14.80 5.67
N THR A 128 6.64 -15.50 5.59
CA THR A 128 6.70 -16.91 5.15
C THR A 128 5.98 -17.86 6.11
N SER A 129 5.75 -17.43 7.35
CA SER A 129 5.05 -18.23 8.35
C SER A 129 3.52 -18.29 8.11
N TYR A 130 2.96 -17.30 7.41
CA TYR A 130 1.54 -17.21 7.08
C TYR A 130 1.39 -16.74 5.62
N PRO A 131 1.74 -17.58 4.63
CA PRO A 131 1.78 -17.19 3.22
C PRO A 131 0.39 -16.88 2.64
N GLU A 132 -0.67 -17.25 3.35
CA GLU A 132 -2.07 -17.02 2.99
C GLU A 132 -2.57 -15.62 3.34
N GLN A 133 -1.81 -14.83 4.09
CA GLN A 133 -2.29 -13.57 4.69
C GLN A 133 -1.34 -12.39 4.46
N ALA A 134 -1.92 -11.21 4.27
CA ALA A 134 -1.21 -9.94 4.21
C ALA A 134 -1.91 -8.89 5.09
N ILE A 135 -1.12 -8.08 5.81
CA ILE A 135 -1.63 -6.79 6.27
C ILE A 135 -1.41 -5.78 5.16
N VAL A 136 -2.47 -5.06 4.81
CA VAL A 136 -2.42 -3.88 3.96
C VAL A 136 -2.75 -2.68 4.82
N HIS A 137 -1.72 -1.92 5.18
CA HIS A 137 -1.83 -0.72 5.99
C HIS A 137 -2.10 0.50 5.09
N PHE A 138 -3.06 1.33 5.50
CA PHE A 138 -3.32 2.63 4.87
C PHE A 138 -2.24 3.60 5.31
N GLY A 139 -1.36 3.98 4.39
CA GLY A 139 -0.26 4.88 4.68
C GLY A 139 -0.70 6.34 4.69
N THR A 140 0.09 7.22 5.32
CA THR A 140 -0.22 8.65 5.42
C THR A 140 -0.48 9.32 4.08
N ALA A 141 0.20 8.91 3.00
CA ALA A 141 -0.03 9.51 1.69
C ALA A 141 -1.46 9.27 1.18
N LEU A 142 -2.07 8.12 1.52
CA LEU A 142 -3.46 7.84 1.17
C LEU A 142 -4.42 8.78 1.89
N SER A 143 -4.18 9.07 3.18
CA SER A 143 -4.98 10.05 3.93
C SER A 143 -4.86 11.44 3.29
N VAL A 144 -3.66 11.84 2.88
CA VAL A 144 -3.43 13.10 2.16
C VAL A 144 -4.16 13.14 0.81
N PHE A 145 -4.12 12.07 0.02
CA PHE A 145 -4.80 12.00 -1.28
C PHE A 145 -6.33 11.90 -1.17
N THR A 146 -6.83 11.43 -0.03
CA THR A 146 -8.27 11.31 0.24
C THR A 146 -8.78 12.42 1.16
N GLU A 147 -7.97 13.45 1.41
CA GLU A 147 -8.31 14.59 2.28
C GLU A 147 -8.83 14.19 3.67
N GLY A 148 -8.16 13.20 4.27
CA GLY A 148 -8.47 12.72 5.62
C GLY A 148 -9.62 11.71 5.66
N LEU A 149 -10.22 11.33 4.52
CA LEU A 149 -11.25 10.30 4.49
C LEU A 149 -10.71 8.96 5.00
N THR A 150 -9.51 8.55 4.56
CA THR A 150 -8.88 7.34 5.11
C THR A 150 -8.14 7.64 6.40
N PRO A 151 -8.26 6.77 7.42
CA PRO A 151 -7.62 6.99 8.72
C PRO A 151 -6.10 7.08 8.60
N GLU A 152 -5.50 8.04 9.30
CA GLU A 152 -4.06 8.15 9.45
C GLU A 152 -3.62 7.54 10.78
N ARG A 153 -2.51 6.80 10.77
CA ARG A 153 -1.90 6.28 11.99
C ARG A 153 -0.95 7.30 12.59
N THR A 154 -1.15 7.66 13.85
CA THR A 154 -0.32 8.62 14.60
C THR A 154 0.95 8.03 15.22
N GLY A 155 1.16 6.71 15.12
CA GLY A 155 2.32 6.01 15.67
C GLY A 155 3.43 5.74 14.65
N SER A 156 4.65 5.53 15.15
CA SER A 156 5.86 5.30 14.35
C SER A 156 6.03 3.87 13.82
N SER A 157 5.22 2.92 14.29
CA SER A 157 5.30 1.50 13.90
C SER A 157 3.93 0.93 13.55
N ILE A 158 3.89 -0.06 12.66
CA ILE A 158 2.70 -0.81 12.24
C ILE A 158 2.43 -1.94 13.24
N ASP A 159 1.17 -2.12 13.64
CA ASP A 159 0.76 -3.22 14.51
C ASP A 159 0.56 -4.48 13.69
N LEU A 160 1.37 -5.49 13.99
CA LEU A 160 1.40 -6.78 13.30
C LEU A 160 0.75 -7.91 14.11
N ALA A 161 0.18 -7.62 15.28
CA ALA A 161 -0.40 -8.63 16.18
C ALA A 161 -1.49 -9.48 15.49
N LYS A 162 -2.15 -8.92 14.46
CA LYS A 162 -3.15 -9.63 13.66
C LYS A 162 -2.58 -10.62 12.65
N LEU A 163 -1.35 -10.45 12.16
CA LEU A 163 -0.68 -11.43 11.29
C LEU A 163 -0.13 -12.60 12.07
N SER A 164 0.31 -12.37 13.32
CA SER A 164 0.88 -13.40 14.19
C SER A 164 -0.17 -14.30 14.86
N GLY A 165 -1.41 -14.33 14.36
CA GLY A 165 -2.60 -14.82 15.07
C GLY A 165 -2.35 -16.07 15.92
N SER A 166 -2.55 -15.93 17.25
CA SER A 166 -2.57 -16.93 18.36
C SER A 166 -1.65 -18.16 18.33
N SER A 167 -0.78 -18.28 17.34
CA SER A 167 0.07 -19.43 17.07
C SER A 167 1.41 -19.23 17.75
N ALA A 168 1.87 -20.29 18.42
CA ALA A 168 3.12 -20.30 19.17
C ALA A 168 4.39 -20.15 18.30
N LYS A 169 4.25 -20.04 16.97
CA LYS A 169 5.37 -19.95 16.04
C LYS A 169 5.60 -18.49 15.66
N ALA A 170 6.64 -17.89 16.24
CA ALA A 170 7.08 -16.56 15.85
C ALA A 170 7.37 -16.52 14.33
N PRO A 171 6.96 -15.46 13.62
CA PRO A 171 7.29 -15.29 12.21
C PRO A 171 8.80 -15.30 12.03
N GLU A 172 9.32 -15.85 10.93
CA GLU A 172 10.78 -15.90 10.71
C GLU A 172 11.37 -14.55 10.31
N ASN A 173 10.66 -13.79 9.46
CA ASN A 173 10.94 -12.40 9.08
C ASN A 173 9.65 -11.74 8.57
N TRP A 174 9.61 -10.42 8.63
CA TRP A 174 8.61 -9.59 7.98
C TRP A 174 9.11 -9.11 6.62
N VAL A 175 8.30 -9.31 5.59
CA VAL A 175 8.53 -8.72 4.26
C VAL A 175 7.63 -7.51 4.16
N VAL A 176 8.22 -6.33 4.01
CA VAL A 176 7.51 -5.05 4.04
C VAL A 176 7.72 -4.34 2.71
N TYR A 177 6.63 -4.05 2.01
CA TYR A 177 6.64 -3.31 0.77
C TYR A 177 5.90 -1.99 0.92
N TYR A 178 6.64 -0.88 0.80
CA TYR A 178 6.11 0.47 0.83
C TYR A 178 5.78 0.90 -0.60
N VAL A 179 4.49 0.99 -0.91
CA VAL A 179 3.99 1.55 -2.17
C VAL A 179 3.99 3.06 -2.02
N ARG A 180 4.95 3.74 -2.67
CA ARG A 180 5.13 5.18 -2.53
C ARG A 180 4.60 5.90 -3.77
N PRO A 181 3.99 7.08 -3.61
CA PRO A 181 3.58 7.86 -4.77
C PRO A 181 4.79 8.25 -5.61
N ASN A 182 4.60 8.29 -6.94
CA ASN A 182 5.64 8.71 -7.87
C ASN A 182 5.93 10.21 -7.70
N ASP A 183 7.20 10.60 -7.62
CA ASP A 183 7.63 11.98 -7.32
C ASP A 183 7.10 13.01 -8.35
N GLY A 184 6.91 12.57 -9.60
CA GLY A 184 6.45 13.40 -10.72
C GLY A 184 4.94 13.55 -10.83
N VAL A 185 4.16 12.81 -10.02
CA VAL A 185 2.70 12.87 -10.05
C VAL A 185 2.22 14.15 -9.37
N PHE A 186 1.24 14.82 -9.98
CA PHE A 186 0.61 15.98 -9.40
C PHE A 186 -0.33 15.56 -8.28
N TYR A 187 -0.23 16.23 -7.12
CA TYR A 187 -1.26 16.15 -6.10
C TYR A 187 -2.51 16.85 -6.64
N THR A 188 -3.60 16.11 -6.83
CA THR A 188 -4.91 16.73 -7.06
C THR A 188 -5.75 16.56 -5.82
N ARG A 189 -6.09 17.68 -5.18
CA ARG A 189 -7.14 17.80 -4.18
C ARG A 189 -8.40 17.14 -4.76
N THR A 190 -8.98 16.20 -4.02
CA THR A 190 -10.09 15.28 -4.36
C THR A 190 -10.82 15.53 -5.69
N ALA A 191 -10.92 14.47 -6.50
CA ALA A 191 -12.08 13.95 -7.25
C ALA A 191 -13.18 14.85 -7.88
N GLY A 192 -13.39 16.11 -7.51
CA GLY A 192 -14.25 17.07 -8.22
C GLY A 192 -13.53 17.88 -9.31
N ALA A 193 -12.19 17.84 -9.34
CA ALA A 193 -11.36 18.68 -10.19
C ALA A 193 -11.17 18.18 -11.65
N LEU A 194 -11.76 17.03 -12.00
CA LEU A 194 -11.81 16.55 -13.40
C LEU A 194 -13.18 16.71 -14.07
N MET A 195 -14.23 17.03 -13.29
CA MET A 195 -15.56 17.41 -13.82
C MET A 195 -15.75 18.92 -13.96
N THR A 196 -14.80 19.71 -13.45
CA THR A 196 -14.69 21.16 -13.67
C THR A 196 -13.42 21.39 -14.49
N PRO A 197 -13.45 22.08 -15.64
CA PRO A 197 -12.23 22.47 -16.33
C PRO A 197 -11.38 23.27 -15.34
N LEU A 198 -10.18 22.79 -15.05
CA LEU A 198 -9.23 23.49 -14.20
C LEU A 198 -8.97 24.87 -14.81
N SER A 199 -9.01 25.91 -13.97
CA SER A 199 -8.58 27.23 -14.44
C SER A 199 -7.08 27.20 -14.73
N THR A 200 -6.59 28.10 -15.58
CA THR A 200 -5.16 28.25 -15.86
C THR A 200 -4.35 28.44 -14.58
N THR A 201 -4.93 29.12 -13.58
CA THR A 201 -4.34 29.32 -12.25
C THR A 201 -4.19 28.03 -11.47
N ASP A 202 -5.19 27.13 -11.51
CA ASP A 202 -5.11 25.81 -10.87
C ASP A 202 -4.10 24.88 -11.57
N TYR A 203 -3.77 25.14 -12.84
CA TYR A 203 -2.70 24.45 -13.57
C TYR A 203 -1.31 24.94 -13.13
N ASP A 204 -1.17 26.24 -12.90
CA ASP A 204 0.08 26.88 -12.50
C ASP A 204 0.44 26.61 -11.03
N GLU A 205 -0.54 26.38 -10.15
CA GLU A 205 -0.32 26.11 -8.73
C GLU A 205 -0.10 24.62 -8.37
N ARG A 206 -0.23 23.68 -9.32
CA ARG A 206 -0.18 22.23 -9.02
C ARG A 206 1.13 21.82 -8.36
N LYS A 207 1.08 21.54 -7.05
CA LYS A 207 2.20 20.94 -6.32
C LYS A 207 2.37 19.49 -6.78
N ARG A 208 3.57 19.13 -7.21
CA ARG A 208 3.91 17.72 -7.39
C ARG A 208 4.07 17.08 -6.01
N VAL A 209 3.98 15.75 -5.94
CA VAL A 209 4.25 15.01 -4.70
C VAL A 209 5.57 15.44 -4.06
N LYS A 210 6.61 15.67 -4.86
CA LYS A 210 7.92 16.17 -4.39
C LYS A 210 7.90 17.59 -3.81
N ASP A 211 6.90 18.41 -4.13
CA ASP A 211 6.76 19.81 -3.73
C ASP A 211 5.84 19.96 -2.49
N LEU A 212 5.24 18.87 -2.02
CA LEU A 212 4.53 18.82 -0.75
C LEU A 212 5.57 18.95 0.37
N LYS A 213 5.49 20.03 1.15
CA LYS A 213 6.23 20.14 2.42
C LYS A 213 5.60 19.18 3.41
N ILE A 214 6.03 17.93 3.38
CA ILE A 214 5.66 16.92 4.37
C ILE A 214 6.41 17.31 5.65
N VAL A 215 5.68 17.82 6.64
CA VAL A 215 6.20 18.14 7.99
C VAL A 215 6.10 16.89 8.84
#